data_AF-A0A5P9W7Q4-F1
#
_entry.id   AF-A0A5P9W7Q4-F1
#
_cell.length_a   1.000
_cell.length_b   1.000
_cell.length_c   1.000
_cell.angle_alpha   90.00
_cell.angle_beta   90.00
_cell.angle_gamma   90.00
#
_symmetry.space_group_name_H-M   'P 1'
#
loop_
_entity.id
_entity.type
_entity.pdbx_description
1 polymer ?
#
loop_
_entity_poly.entity_id
_entity_poly.type
_entity_poly.pdbx_seq_one_letter_code
_entity_poly.pdbx_strand_id
1 'polypeptide(L)'
;MLLLLFLFLQGQFELVSVSQFLIYLGVDYVIYHNISNNSILKDILFVCLFNLIFNSRINTLINMHTQNQIRLPLFLTSKGVKASHDLISMINLLPDKNSSSFRGDNLLYMFLINNCEKLFRFNMELSLKTIKPNKMYNIPLKYQKVLDGDCSGIYCFVHKETGNFGIGSAISCRDRLYDHMNSFYGHRLKSRLHEWVLANGGISSVKWAPIITYDNIVQEWYNQNYAFSLSKGGAKILQGFGQYVSRILEQSLYINYKPYLNINNDKLKDIIFFNFSWDASEMLQDLDETHIYQAWLDKEDKTLLAEANSFNSLADLLGISIGTVRNNMNWSKGLEVTDDKGKTIAIYLKEKGESWRIEQLNSQLKPKDKYPLIELKSKSLYDLIPGKIYAIYIETLEIKGIYDNQRELWNNLNPNDSEWKNYPLSKQRNFLDNRIGRYFNLIKPGGISTELGVFYFCKHPDYLPGKTIKASGLFAVDTLTGLTRYYANNSQAGDRGTVRRNRNNNTITKNGIKYINEDVFIKHFPAAEAKVGAELKLNRGTVH
;
A
#
# COMPACT_ATOMS: atom_id res chain seq x y z
N MET A 1 27.02 40.02 -44.37
CA MET A 1 25.89 39.08 -44.25
C MET A 1 25.16 38.86 -45.59
N LEU A 2 24.68 39.90 -46.28
CA LEU A 2 24.09 39.77 -47.64
C LEU A 2 25.11 39.38 -48.74
N LEU A 3 26.39 39.74 -48.60
CA LEU A 3 27.45 39.34 -49.53
C LEU A 3 27.86 37.86 -49.40
N LEU A 4 27.71 37.28 -48.19
CA LEU A 4 27.96 35.86 -47.92
C LEU A 4 26.82 34.96 -48.43
N LEU A 5 25.59 35.49 -48.49
CA LEU A 5 24.42 34.80 -49.05
C LEU A 5 24.48 34.75 -50.60
N PHE A 6 25.10 35.76 -51.23
CA PHE A 6 25.22 35.85 -52.69
C PHE A 6 26.28 34.91 -53.26
N LEU A 7 27.37 34.67 -52.53
CA LEU A 7 28.46 33.79 -52.96
C LEU A 7 28.15 32.30 -52.75
N PHE A 8 27.26 31.96 -51.81
CA PHE A 8 26.85 30.57 -51.55
C PHE A 8 25.88 30.02 -52.62
N LEU A 9 25.10 30.89 -53.28
CA LEU A 9 24.18 30.51 -54.36
C LEU A 9 24.88 30.18 -55.69
N GLN A 10 26.19 30.42 -55.81
CA GLN A 10 26.96 30.17 -57.04
C GLN A 10 27.78 28.87 -57.03
N GLY A 11 27.68 28.03 -56.00
CA GLY A 11 28.16 26.65 -56.05
C GLY A 11 29.67 26.47 -56.23
N GLN A 12 30.49 27.43 -55.79
CA GLN A 12 31.95 27.30 -55.83
C GLN A 12 32.52 27.39 -54.42
N PHE A 13 32.89 26.24 -53.84
CA PHE A 13 34.11 26.03 -53.04
C PHE A 13 34.12 24.59 -52.48
N GLU A 14 35.18 23.85 -52.80
CA GLU A 14 35.53 22.53 -52.24
C GLU A 14 36.38 22.66 -50.96
N LEU A 15 36.23 21.69 -50.06
CA LEU A 15 36.81 21.63 -48.71
C LEU A 15 38.34 21.54 -48.70
N VAL A 16 39.00 22.49 -48.04
CA VAL A 16 40.22 22.21 -47.26
C VAL A 16 40.22 22.99 -45.93
N SER A 17 40.36 22.22 -44.85
CA SER A 17 40.67 22.58 -43.45
C SER A 17 39.65 23.41 -42.65
N VAL A 18 38.77 22.70 -41.92
CA VAL A 18 37.95 23.23 -40.80
C VAL A 18 38.20 22.41 -39.52
N SER A 19 39.42 21.89 -39.35
CA SER A 19 39.80 21.07 -38.18
C SER A 19 40.10 21.88 -36.91
N GLN A 20 40.01 23.22 -36.95
CA GLN A 20 40.25 24.08 -35.77
C GLN A 20 39.07 24.96 -35.36
N PHE A 21 37.91 24.82 -36.01
CA PHE A 21 36.66 25.46 -35.57
C PHE A 21 35.62 24.44 -35.08
N LEU A 22 35.83 23.15 -35.34
CA LEU A 22 34.99 22.03 -34.90
C LEU A 22 35.14 21.65 -33.41
N ILE A 23 35.96 22.38 -32.64
CA ILE A 23 36.15 22.14 -31.20
C ILE A 23 35.12 22.92 -30.34
N TYR A 24 34.35 23.87 -30.90
CA TYR A 24 33.45 24.69 -30.09
C TYR A 24 31.94 24.48 -30.30
N LEU A 25 31.51 23.89 -31.41
CA LEU A 25 30.08 23.59 -31.66
C LEU A 25 29.95 22.36 -32.57
N GLY A 26 30.13 21.17 -32.01
CA GLY A 26 29.95 19.93 -32.74
C GLY A 26 28.47 19.56 -32.88
N VAL A 27 27.85 19.88 -34.02
CA VAL A 27 27.05 18.96 -34.87
C VAL A 27 26.91 19.57 -36.28
N ASP A 28 27.35 18.80 -37.28
CA ASP A 28 27.42 19.11 -38.71
C ASP A 28 26.06 19.26 -39.43
N TYR A 29 26.05 20.16 -40.42
CA TYR A 29 24.95 20.45 -41.36
C TYR A 29 24.64 19.30 -42.36
N VAL A 30 25.44 18.23 -42.37
CA VAL A 30 25.29 17.11 -43.33
C VAL A 30 24.23 16.10 -42.90
N ILE A 31 23.79 16.12 -41.63
CA ILE A 31 22.74 15.22 -41.14
C ILE A 31 21.33 15.79 -41.40
N TYR A 32 21.21 17.09 -41.68
CA TYR A 32 19.91 17.76 -41.82
C TYR A 32 19.09 17.26 -43.02
N HIS A 33 19.76 16.85 -44.11
CA HIS A 33 19.06 16.55 -45.36
C HIS A 33 18.52 15.11 -45.47
N ASN A 34 19.03 14.16 -44.66
CA ASN A 34 18.48 12.80 -44.55
C ASN A 34 17.49 12.64 -43.38
N ILE A 35 17.38 13.65 -42.50
CA ILE A 35 16.52 13.64 -41.29
C ILE A 35 15.12 14.24 -41.52
N SER A 36 14.89 14.94 -42.65
CA SER A 36 13.63 15.66 -42.89
C SER A 36 12.37 14.78 -42.97
N ASN A 37 12.52 13.45 -43.02
CA ASN A 37 11.40 12.51 -43.19
C ASN A 37 11.04 11.68 -41.93
N ASN A 38 11.66 11.94 -40.77
CA ASN A 38 11.37 11.19 -39.54
C ASN A 38 11.09 12.13 -38.36
N SER A 39 9.81 12.33 -38.03
CA SER A 39 9.35 13.27 -36.97
C SER A 39 9.87 12.93 -35.58
N ILE A 40 10.14 11.65 -35.30
CA ILE A 40 10.63 11.17 -34.00
C ILE A 40 12.08 11.63 -33.73
N LEU A 41 12.90 11.70 -34.78
CA LEU A 41 14.29 12.16 -34.66
C LEU A 41 14.40 13.68 -34.49
N LYS A 42 13.42 14.45 -34.99
CA LYS A 42 13.31 15.89 -34.71
C LYS A 42 13.01 16.18 -33.24
N ASP A 43 12.12 15.41 -32.63
CA ASP A 43 11.76 15.58 -31.22
C ASP A 43 12.90 15.14 -30.28
N ILE A 44 13.65 14.09 -30.65
CA ILE A 44 14.84 13.66 -29.91
C ILE A 44 15.97 14.69 -30.06
N LEU A 45 16.24 15.22 -31.26
CA LEU A 45 17.24 16.29 -31.45
C LEU A 45 16.85 17.59 -30.73
N PHE A 46 15.57 17.93 -30.64
CA PHE A 46 15.08 19.11 -29.93
C PHE A 46 15.28 18.98 -28.40
N VAL A 47 15.07 17.78 -27.84
CA VAL A 47 15.39 17.46 -26.44
C VAL A 47 16.91 17.44 -26.20
N CYS A 48 17.69 16.99 -27.19
CA CYS A 48 19.15 17.01 -27.13
C CYS A 48 19.76 18.42 -27.28
N LEU A 49 19.08 19.40 -27.88
CA LEU A 49 19.69 20.71 -28.11
C LEU A 49 19.66 21.67 -26.90
N PHE A 50 18.97 21.34 -25.79
CA PHE A 50 18.66 22.34 -24.75
C PHE A 50 19.09 22.04 -23.30
N ASN A 51 19.85 20.97 -23.00
CA ASN A 51 20.57 20.87 -21.71
C ASN A 51 21.67 19.79 -21.69
N LEU A 52 22.86 20.13 -21.17
CA LEU A 52 24.02 19.22 -21.02
C LEU A 52 23.71 17.94 -20.21
N ILE A 53 22.81 18.04 -19.22
CA ILE A 53 22.45 16.95 -18.28
C ILE A 53 21.60 15.85 -18.92
N PHE A 54 20.73 16.24 -19.86
CA PHE A 54 19.88 15.28 -20.56
C PHE A 54 20.61 14.64 -21.73
N ASN A 55 21.49 15.40 -22.39
CA ASN A 55 22.39 14.88 -23.42
C ASN A 55 23.25 13.75 -22.88
N SER A 56 23.87 13.89 -21.71
CA SER A 56 24.73 12.84 -21.16
C SER A 56 23.95 11.56 -20.83
N ARG A 57 22.73 11.64 -20.28
CA ARG A 57 21.89 10.45 -19.99
C ARG A 57 21.34 9.78 -21.23
N ILE A 58 20.85 10.57 -22.19
CA ILE A 58 20.38 10.05 -23.47
C ILE A 58 21.56 9.48 -24.28
N ASN A 59 22.72 10.14 -24.28
CA ASN A 59 23.93 9.62 -24.89
C ASN A 59 24.47 8.40 -24.16
N THR A 60 24.35 8.29 -22.83
CA THR A 60 24.68 7.06 -22.10
C THR A 60 23.76 5.93 -22.54
N LEU A 61 22.44 6.18 -22.64
CA LEU A 61 21.50 5.20 -23.19
C LEU A 61 21.84 4.83 -24.64
N ILE A 62 22.09 5.79 -25.53
CA ILE A 62 22.45 5.57 -26.95
C ILE A 62 23.79 4.81 -27.09
N ASN A 63 24.79 5.17 -26.28
CA ASN A 63 26.09 4.50 -26.24
C ASN A 63 25.93 3.08 -25.73
N MET A 64 25.08 2.84 -24.72
CA MET A 64 24.74 1.50 -24.28
C MET A 64 24.01 0.71 -25.36
N HIS A 65 23.11 1.34 -26.11
CA HIS A 65 22.43 0.71 -27.25
C HIS A 65 23.43 0.24 -28.30
N THR A 66 24.40 1.10 -28.61
CA THR A 66 25.43 0.87 -29.62
C THR A 66 26.45 -0.17 -29.16
N GLN A 67 26.93 -0.06 -27.92
CA GLN A 67 27.96 -0.95 -27.35
C GLN A 67 27.44 -2.35 -27.04
N ASN A 68 26.19 -2.47 -26.57
CA ASN A 68 25.61 -3.76 -26.18
C ASN A 68 24.68 -4.35 -27.27
N GLN A 69 24.68 -3.77 -28.48
CA GLN A 69 23.82 -4.18 -29.61
C GLN A 69 22.33 -4.31 -29.23
N ILE A 70 21.86 -3.45 -28.32
CA ILE A 70 20.51 -3.55 -27.74
C ILE A 70 19.51 -3.12 -28.79
N ARG A 71 18.70 -4.06 -29.29
CA ARG A 71 17.59 -3.79 -30.21
C ARG A 71 16.32 -3.35 -29.47
N LEU A 72 16.43 -2.48 -28.49
CA LEU A 72 15.26 -1.90 -27.81
C LEU A 72 14.98 -0.52 -28.44
N PRO A 73 13.84 -0.32 -29.13
CA PRO A 73 13.54 0.99 -29.67
C PRO A 73 13.29 1.97 -28.52
N LEU A 74 14.18 2.95 -28.34
CA LEU A 74 13.91 4.09 -27.46
C LEU A 74 12.88 4.98 -28.15
N PHE A 75 11.72 5.11 -27.52
CA PHE A 75 10.65 5.95 -28.00
C PHE A 75 10.17 6.83 -26.85
N LEU A 76 9.82 8.08 -27.15
CA LEU A 76 9.12 8.98 -26.24
C LEU A 76 7.70 9.21 -26.77
N THR A 77 6.70 8.93 -25.94
CA THR A 77 5.32 9.32 -26.27
C THR A 77 5.18 10.82 -26.07
N SER A 78 4.07 11.42 -26.53
CA SER A 78 3.74 12.81 -26.20
C SER A 78 3.75 13.10 -24.70
N LYS A 79 3.36 12.12 -23.86
CA LYS A 79 3.46 12.20 -22.40
C LYS A 79 4.91 12.20 -21.92
N GLY A 80 5.76 11.38 -22.52
CA GLY A 80 7.20 11.38 -22.25
C GLY A 80 7.84 12.71 -22.62
N VAL A 81 7.52 13.27 -23.80
CA VAL A 81 8.00 14.59 -24.24
C VAL A 81 7.56 15.69 -23.27
N LYS A 82 6.29 15.70 -22.86
CA LYS A 82 5.81 16.64 -21.84
C LYS A 82 6.57 16.48 -20.52
N ALA A 83 6.78 15.26 -20.05
CA ALA A 83 7.55 15.00 -18.83
C ALA A 83 9.01 15.48 -18.94
N SER A 84 9.62 15.40 -20.12
CA SER A 84 10.94 16.00 -20.38
C SER A 84 10.89 17.50 -20.16
N HIS A 85 9.92 18.19 -20.76
CA HIS A 85 9.76 19.64 -20.61
C HIS A 85 9.50 20.04 -19.17
N ASP A 86 8.60 19.33 -18.48
CA ASP A 86 8.29 19.58 -17.07
C ASP A 86 9.57 19.44 -16.23
N LEU A 87 10.31 18.35 -16.37
CA LEU A 87 11.53 18.12 -15.59
C LEU A 87 12.65 19.13 -15.93
N ILE A 88 12.82 19.52 -17.19
CA ILE A 88 13.75 20.58 -17.58
C ILE A 88 13.36 21.90 -16.91
N SER A 89 12.06 22.24 -16.93
CA SER A 89 11.56 23.47 -16.33
C SER A 89 11.77 23.47 -14.83
N MET A 90 11.60 22.33 -14.16
CA MET A 90 11.89 22.20 -12.73
C MET A 90 13.39 22.34 -12.44
N ILE A 91 14.27 21.69 -13.21
CA ILE A 91 15.74 21.76 -13.02
C ILE A 91 16.26 23.18 -13.25
N ASN A 92 15.74 23.89 -14.26
CA ASN A 92 16.14 25.27 -14.57
C ASN A 92 15.75 26.28 -13.46
N LEU A 93 14.89 25.89 -12.52
CA LEU A 93 14.54 26.69 -11.34
C LEU A 93 15.48 26.43 -10.16
N LEU A 94 16.41 25.48 -10.27
CA LEU A 94 17.40 25.28 -9.22
C LEU A 94 18.30 26.51 -9.12
N PRO A 95 18.55 26.98 -7.89
CA PRO A 95 19.36 28.17 -7.65
C PRO A 95 20.80 27.98 -8.13
N ASP A 96 21.35 29.00 -8.79
CA ASP A 96 22.80 29.13 -8.91
C ASP A 96 23.40 29.27 -7.50
N LYS A 97 24.58 28.67 -7.30
CA LYS A 97 25.24 28.51 -5.98
C LYS A 97 25.02 29.72 -5.05
N ASN A 98 24.43 29.45 -3.87
CA ASN A 98 24.20 30.38 -2.76
C ASN A 98 23.00 31.34 -2.89
N SER A 99 22.08 31.15 -3.85
CA SER A 99 20.90 32.02 -3.99
C SER A 99 19.63 31.52 -3.29
N SER A 100 19.58 30.25 -2.84
CA SER A 100 18.45 29.72 -2.06
C SER A 100 18.76 29.65 -0.56
N SER A 101 17.72 29.89 0.25
CA SER A 101 17.69 29.60 1.71
C SER A 101 17.88 28.12 2.01
N PHE A 102 17.55 27.25 1.04
CA PHE A 102 17.75 25.81 1.09
C PHE A 102 19.15 25.45 0.60
N ARG A 103 20.06 25.17 1.54
CA ARG A 103 21.44 24.77 1.19
C ARG A 103 21.49 23.51 0.32
N GLY A 104 20.53 22.60 0.48
CA GLY A 104 20.42 21.41 -0.36
C GLY A 104 20.13 21.77 -1.82
N ASP A 105 19.25 22.72 -2.09
CA ASP A 105 18.90 23.08 -3.47
C ASP A 105 20.10 23.63 -4.24
N ASN A 106 20.95 24.41 -3.56
CA ASN A 106 22.20 24.95 -4.12
C ASN A 106 23.20 23.84 -4.53
N LEU A 107 23.14 22.67 -3.89
CA LEU A 107 23.98 21.51 -4.17
C LEU A 107 23.32 20.55 -5.16
N LEU A 108 21.99 20.58 -5.26
CA LEU A 108 21.21 19.59 -6.01
C LEU A 108 21.57 19.62 -7.50
N TYR A 109 21.70 20.80 -8.10
CA TYR A 109 22.04 20.91 -9.53
C TYR A 109 23.33 20.17 -9.89
N MET A 110 24.42 20.45 -9.15
CA MET A 110 25.72 19.78 -9.37
C MET A 110 25.65 18.29 -9.07
N PHE A 111 24.89 17.88 -8.04
CA PHE A 111 24.69 16.47 -7.75
C PHE A 111 23.99 15.75 -8.89
N LEU A 112 22.93 16.33 -9.47
CA LEU A 112 22.20 15.74 -10.60
C LEU A 112 23.09 15.62 -11.84
N ILE A 113 23.93 16.63 -12.10
CA ILE A 113 24.98 16.56 -13.15
C ILE A 113 25.93 15.41 -12.86
N ASN A 114 26.52 15.32 -11.68
CA ASN A 114 27.51 14.28 -11.40
C ASN A 114 26.92 12.86 -11.44
N ASN A 115 25.61 12.74 -11.23
CA ASN A 115 24.89 11.46 -11.29
C ASN A 115 24.25 11.20 -12.65
N CYS A 116 24.48 12.04 -13.67
CA CYS A 116 23.87 11.84 -14.97
C CYS A 116 24.44 10.62 -15.71
N GLU A 117 25.74 10.34 -15.62
CA GLU A 117 26.43 9.30 -16.43
C GLU A 117 26.48 7.90 -15.79
N LYS A 118 25.57 7.59 -14.86
CA LYS A 118 25.63 6.30 -14.16
C LYS A 118 25.35 5.11 -15.08
N LEU A 119 26.22 4.10 -14.96
CA LEU A 119 26.12 2.84 -15.70
C LEU A 119 24.90 2.03 -15.26
N PHE A 120 24.22 1.45 -16.25
CA PHE A 120 23.13 0.52 -16.02
C PHE A 120 23.66 -0.90 -15.88
N ARG A 121 23.01 -1.67 -15.02
CA ARG A 121 23.21 -3.10 -14.83
C ARG A 121 22.07 -3.84 -15.53
N PHE A 122 22.42 -4.68 -16.49
CA PHE A 122 21.47 -5.51 -17.23
C PHE A 122 21.40 -6.90 -16.62
N ASN A 123 20.26 -7.19 -16.01
CA ASN A 123 19.97 -8.46 -15.37
C ASN A 123 19.06 -9.33 -16.25
N MET A 124 19.12 -9.14 -17.57
CA MET A 124 18.41 -9.91 -18.57
C MET A 124 19.19 -9.95 -19.88
N GLU A 125 18.86 -10.95 -20.72
CA GLU A 125 19.38 -11.02 -22.09
C GLU A 125 18.50 -10.16 -23.03
N LEU A 126 19.08 -9.09 -23.58
CA LEU A 126 18.37 -8.07 -24.38
C LEU A 126 18.19 -8.45 -25.87
N SER A 127 18.90 -9.48 -26.34
CA SER A 127 18.82 -9.98 -27.72
C SER A 127 17.56 -10.81 -27.98
N LEU A 128 16.85 -11.22 -26.94
CA LEU A 128 15.71 -12.12 -27.03
C LEU A 128 14.41 -11.38 -27.36
N LYS A 129 13.52 -12.06 -28.11
CA LYS A 129 12.15 -11.60 -28.42
C LYS A 129 11.22 -11.61 -27.20
N THR A 130 11.64 -12.23 -26.10
CA THR A 130 10.90 -12.32 -24.85
C THR A 130 11.79 -11.91 -23.67
N ILE A 131 11.17 -11.49 -22.57
CA ILE A 131 11.92 -11.13 -21.37
C ILE A 131 12.38 -12.40 -20.66
N LYS A 132 13.70 -12.54 -20.52
CA LYS A 132 14.33 -13.63 -19.78
C LYS A 132 15.34 -13.07 -18.78
N PRO A 133 14.96 -12.91 -17.51
CA PRO A 133 15.87 -12.41 -16.48
C PRO A 133 16.95 -13.44 -16.16
N ASN A 134 18.17 -12.97 -15.89
CA ASN A 134 19.32 -13.81 -15.52
C ASN A 134 19.07 -14.56 -14.21
N LYS A 135 18.36 -13.92 -13.27
CA LYS A 135 18.00 -14.49 -11.97
C LYS A 135 16.57 -14.09 -11.60
N MET A 136 15.79 -15.10 -11.20
CA MET A 136 14.40 -14.96 -10.81
C MET A 136 14.19 -15.38 -9.36
N TYR A 137 13.38 -14.64 -8.62
CA TYR A 137 13.11 -14.86 -7.21
C TYR A 137 11.67 -15.34 -7.00
N ASN A 138 11.49 -16.32 -6.10
CA ASN A 138 10.16 -16.72 -5.65
C ASN A 138 9.64 -15.64 -4.69
N ILE A 139 8.36 -15.31 -4.80
CA ILE A 139 7.69 -14.39 -3.88
C ILE A 139 6.65 -15.14 -3.02
N PRO A 140 6.42 -14.72 -1.76
CA PRO A 140 7.09 -13.61 -1.05
C PRO A 140 8.57 -13.90 -0.76
N LEU A 141 9.40 -12.86 -0.78
CA LEU A 141 10.84 -12.94 -0.49
C LEU A 141 11.07 -13.22 1.01
N LYS A 142 10.99 -14.48 1.42
CA LYS A 142 11.29 -14.88 2.82
C LYS A 142 12.79 -14.74 3.09
N TYR A 143 13.20 -13.62 3.71
CA TYR A 143 14.58 -13.27 4.10
C TYR A 143 15.65 -13.31 2.99
N GLN A 144 15.22 -13.43 1.73
CA GLN A 144 16.15 -13.60 0.62
C GLN A 144 16.77 -12.25 0.22
N LYS A 145 18.11 -12.16 0.23
CA LYS A 145 18.82 -11.02 -0.36
C LYS A 145 18.63 -11.03 -1.88
N VAL A 146 18.09 -9.94 -2.40
CA VAL A 146 17.88 -9.72 -3.83
C VAL A 146 19.03 -8.88 -4.37
N LEU A 147 19.71 -9.40 -5.39
CA LEU A 147 20.67 -8.62 -6.17
C LEU A 147 19.98 -7.41 -6.79
N ASP A 148 20.53 -6.22 -6.59
CA ASP A 148 19.96 -4.95 -7.03
C ASP A 148 18.54 -4.67 -6.53
N GLY A 149 18.14 -5.29 -5.40
CA GLY A 149 16.82 -5.05 -4.83
C GLY A 149 16.60 -3.59 -4.41
N ASP A 150 17.62 -2.91 -3.90
CA ASP A 150 17.54 -1.52 -3.44
C ASP A 150 17.80 -0.49 -4.54
N CYS A 151 18.03 -0.96 -5.77
CA CYS A 151 18.33 -0.11 -6.92
C CYS A 151 17.06 0.44 -7.57
N SER A 152 17.23 1.54 -8.32
CA SER A 152 16.22 2.01 -9.27
C SER A 152 16.23 1.15 -10.51
N GLY A 153 15.11 1.13 -11.24
CA GLY A 153 15.07 0.55 -12.58
C GLY A 153 13.76 -0.15 -12.90
N ILE A 154 13.88 -1.14 -13.78
CA ILE A 154 12.79 -1.96 -14.28
C ILE A 154 12.82 -3.32 -13.58
N TYR A 155 11.65 -3.81 -13.22
CA TYR A 155 11.43 -5.17 -12.74
C TYR A 155 10.33 -5.86 -13.56
N CYS A 156 10.26 -7.18 -13.45
CA CYS A 156 9.18 -7.96 -14.02
C CYS A 156 8.62 -9.01 -13.05
N PHE A 157 7.38 -9.42 -13.33
CA PHE A 157 6.77 -10.65 -12.81
C PHE A 157 6.60 -11.61 -13.99
N VAL A 158 6.88 -12.90 -13.78
CA VAL A 158 6.67 -13.95 -14.79
C VAL A 158 5.92 -15.11 -14.16
N HIS A 159 4.80 -15.50 -14.77
CA HIS A 159 4.02 -16.66 -14.39
C HIS A 159 4.76 -17.95 -14.77
N LYS A 160 4.90 -18.87 -13.81
CA LYS A 160 5.76 -20.05 -13.92
C LYS A 160 5.33 -21.01 -15.03
N GLU A 161 4.02 -21.17 -15.23
CA GLU A 161 3.48 -22.16 -16.18
C GLU A 161 3.25 -21.57 -17.57
N THR A 162 2.60 -20.41 -17.65
CA THR A 162 2.22 -19.82 -18.93
C THR A 162 3.30 -18.94 -19.54
N GLY A 163 4.30 -18.53 -18.75
CA GLY A 163 5.30 -17.54 -19.18
C GLY A 163 4.74 -16.12 -19.34
N ASN A 164 3.44 -15.89 -19.08
CA ASN A 164 2.86 -14.55 -19.10
C ASN A 164 3.57 -13.66 -18.11
N PHE A 165 3.88 -12.44 -18.52
CA PHE A 165 4.68 -11.53 -17.71
C PHE A 165 4.09 -10.14 -17.65
N GLY A 166 4.50 -9.43 -16.60
CA GLY A 166 4.24 -8.01 -16.42
C GLY A 166 5.52 -7.27 -16.07
N ILE A 167 5.62 -6.02 -16.47
CA ILE A 167 6.77 -5.14 -16.26
C ILE A 167 6.32 -3.94 -15.43
N GLY A 168 7.21 -3.44 -14.57
CA GLY A 168 7.03 -2.15 -13.93
C GLY A 168 8.37 -1.47 -13.69
N SER A 169 8.32 -0.20 -13.29
CA SER A 169 9.51 0.55 -12.90
C SER A 169 9.41 1.19 -11.52
N ALA A 170 10.57 1.44 -10.90
CA ALA A 170 10.67 1.92 -9.53
C ALA A 170 11.96 2.72 -9.28
N ILE A 171 11.92 3.62 -8.28
CA ILE A 171 13.12 4.20 -7.66
C ILE A 171 13.81 3.17 -6.73
N SER A 172 13.02 2.26 -6.15
CA SER A 172 13.50 1.13 -5.35
C SER A 172 12.69 -0.11 -5.72
N CYS A 173 13.35 -1.07 -6.36
CA CYS A 173 12.70 -2.32 -6.78
C CYS A 173 12.13 -3.10 -5.58
N ARG A 174 12.79 -3.06 -4.42
CA ARG A 174 12.39 -3.74 -3.18
C ARG A 174 11.14 -3.11 -2.59
N ASP A 175 11.13 -1.78 -2.43
CA ASP A 175 9.95 -1.08 -1.90
C ASP A 175 8.76 -1.28 -2.82
N ARG A 176 9.01 -1.25 -4.13
CA ARG A 176 7.97 -1.50 -5.12
C ARG A 176 7.42 -2.92 -5.09
N LEU A 177 8.27 -3.92 -4.84
CA LEU A 177 7.78 -5.27 -4.61
C LEU A 177 6.92 -5.33 -3.34
N TYR A 178 7.31 -4.65 -2.27
CA TYR A 178 6.51 -4.56 -1.04
C TYR A 178 5.11 -3.97 -1.32
N ASP A 179 5.03 -2.94 -2.15
CA ASP A 179 3.77 -2.37 -2.63
C ASP A 179 2.92 -3.39 -3.39
N HIS A 180 3.52 -4.16 -4.28
CA HIS A 180 2.82 -5.24 -4.98
C HIS A 180 2.30 -6.31 -4.03
N MET A 181 3.10 -6.71 -3.03
CA MET A 181 2.65 -7.64 -2.00
C MET A 181 1.45 -7.09 -1.24
N ASN A 182 1.46 -5.81 -0.88
CA ASN A 182 0.31 -5.15 -0.25
C ASN A 182 -0.95 -5.16 -1.15
N SER A 183 -0.81 -4.96 -2.46
CA SER A 183 -1.93 -5.11 -3.40
C SER A 183 -2.43 -6.56 -3.49
N PHE A 184 -1.54 -7.55 -3.55
CA PHE A 184 -1.93 -8.97 -3.53
C PHE A 184 -2.73 -9.34 -2.27
N TYR A 185 -2.31 -8.85 -1.12
CA TYR A 185 -2.98 -9.07 0.17
C TYR A 185 -4.24 -8.20 0.38
N GLY A 186 -4.60 -7.34 -0.57
CA GLY A 186 -5.80 -6.50 -0.49
C GLY A 186 -5.67 -5.28 0.42
N HIS A 187 -4.45 -4.88 0.79
CA HIS A 187 -4.18 -3.64 1.55
C HIS A 187 -4.13 -2.40 0.65
N ARG A 188 -3.96 -2.60 -0.66
CA ARG A 188 -3.94 -1.55 -1.68
C ARG A 188 -4.81 -1.97 -2.86
N LEU A 189 -5.17 -0.99 -3.68
CA LEU A 189 -5.87 -1.24 -4.94
C LEU A 189 -5.12 -2.28 -5.77
N LYS A 190 -5.88 -3.23 -6.29
CA LYS A 190 -5.38 -4.25 -7.21
C LYS A 190 -5.35 -3.67 -8.63
N SER A 191 -4.42 -4.19 -9.41
CA SER A 191 -4.38 -4.01 -10.85
C SER A 191 -4.64 -5.35 -11.52
N ARG A 192 -4.85 -5.35 -12.84
CA ARG A 192 -5.01 -6.58 -13.64
C ARG A 192 -3.95 -7.64 -13.34
N LEU A 193 -2.68 -7.25 -13.18
CA LEU A 193 -1.61 -8.19 -12.80
C LEU A 193 -1.96 -8.95 -11.52
N HIS A 194 -2.45 -8.25 -10.50
CA HIS A 194 -2.77 -8.85 -9.21
C HIS A 194 -3.99 -9.77 -9.30
N GLU A 195 -5.05 -9.30 -9.95
CA GLU A 195 -6.30 -10.06 -10.13
C GLU A 195 -6.05 -11.33 -10.94
N TRP A 196 -5.34 -11.20 -12.06
CA TRP A 196 -5.04 -12.31 -12.94
C TRP A 196 -4.19 -13.38 -12.24
N VAL A 197 -3.14 -12.97 -11.52
CA VAL A 197 -2.27 -13.90 -10.77
C VAL A 197 -3.05 -14.62 -9.66
N LEU A 198 -3.90 -13.91 -8.92
CA LEU A 198 -4.75 -14.53 -7.89
C LEU A 198 -5.75 -15.54 -8.47
N ALA A 199 -6.24 -15.30 -9.70
CA ALA A 199 -7.11 -16.24 -10.40
C ALA A 199 -6.35 -17.43 -11.02
N ASN A 200 -5.05 -17.30 -11.28
CA ASN A 200 -4.23 -18.29 -11.99
C ASN A 200 -3.08 -18.79 -11.10
N GLY A 201 -3.42 -19.58 -10.08
CA GLY A 201 -2.44 -20.27 -9.23
C GLY A 201 -1.92 -19.46 -8.03
N GLY A 202 -2.36 -18.22 -7.82
CA GLY A 202 -2.04 -17.43 -6.64
C GLY A 202 -0.65 -16.78 -6.66
N ILE A 203 -0.25 -16.14 -5.57
CA ILE A 203 1.03 -15.40 -5.49
C ILE A 203 2.23 -16.31 -5.77
N SER A 204 2.16 -17.58 -5.34
CA SER A 204 3.22 -18.56 -5.51
C SER A 204 3.38 -19.03 -6.97
N SER A 205 2.44 -18.72 -7.88
CA SER A 205 2.53 -19.06 -9.30
C SER A 205 3.40 -18.09 -10.11
N VAL A 206 3.81 -16.96 -9.52
CA VAL A 206 4.70 -16.00 -10.17
C VAL A 206 6.09 -15.94 -9.53
N LYS A 207 7.06 -15.54 -10.34
CA LYS A 207 8.39 -15.14 -9.90
C LYS A 207 8.62 -13.67 -10.25
N TRP A 208 9.53 -13.03 -9.53
CA TRP A 208 9.85 -11.61 -9.71
C TRP A 208 11.36 -11.40 -9.88
N ALA A 209 11.76 -10.38 -10.64
CA ALA A 209 13.16 -9.96 -10.76
C ALA A 209 13.32 -8.49 -11.18
N PRO A 210 14.35 -7.78 -10.67
CA PRO A 210 14.91 -6.62 -11.35
C PRO A 210 15.60 -7.04 -12.66
N ILE A 211 15.35 -6.32 -13.76
CA ILE A 211 15.83 -6.68 -15.11
C ILE A 211 16.76 -5.65 -15.73
N ILE A 212 16.57 -4.37 -15.44
CA ILE A 212 17.49 -3.28 -15.80
C ILE A 212 17.57 -2.39 -14.58
N THR A 213 18.75 -2.21 -13.98
CA THR A 213 18.88 -1.42 -12.75
C THR A 213 19.98 -0.39 -12.85
N TYR A 214 19.88 0.64 -12.03
CA TYR A 214 20.90 1.67 -11.80
C TYR A 214 20.79 2.16 -10.36
N ASP A 215 21.75 2.93 -9.89
CA ASP A 215 21.78 3.36 -8.49
C ASP A 215 20.54 4.19 -8.12
N ASN A 216 20.12 4.06 -6.86
CA ASN A 216 19.03 4.85 -6.31
C ASN A 216 19.54 6.26 -5.96
N ILE A 217 19.42 7.17 -6.93
CA ILE A 217 19.93 8.55 -6.84
C ILE A 217 19.27 9.32 -5.69
N VAL A 218 18.00 9.02 -5.39
CA VAL A 218 17.29 9.64 -4.26
C VAL A 218 17.95 9.20 -2.95
N GLN A 219 18.19 7.90 -2.78
CA GLN A 219 18.86 7.38 -1.60
C GLN A 219 20.31 7.88 -1.50
N GLU A 220 21.01 7.97 -2.61
CA GLU A 220 22.38 8.48 -2.66
C GLU A 220 22.48 9.94 -2.26
N TRP A 221 21.54 10.78 -2.70
CA TRP A 221 21.43 12.16 -2.23
C TRP A 221 21.34 12.21 -0.72
N TYR A 222 20.39 11.47 -0.13
CA TYR A 222 20.19 11.47 1.32
C TYR A 222 21.35 10.84 2.09
N ASN A 223 22.13 9.95 1.48
CA ASN A 223 23.34 9.41 2.11
C ASN A 223 24.50 10.43 2.10
N GLN A 224 24.70 11.15 1.00
CA GLN A 224 25.82 12.08 0.83
C GLN A 224 25.55 13.47 1.42
N ASN A 225 24.28 13.89 1.42
CA ASN A 225 23.84 15.26 1.75
C ASN A 225 22.83 15.27 2.90
N TYR A 226 22.88 14.28 3.81
CA TYR A 226 21.93 14.13 4.93
C TYR A 226 21.77 15.38 5.82
N ALA A 227 22.79 16.24 5.87
CA ALA A 227 22.81 17.46 6.67
C ALA A 227 22.15 18.67 5.98
N PHE A 228 21.74 18.55 4.71
CA PHE A 228 21.20 19.65 3.92
C PHE A 228 19.72 19.42 3.61
N SER A 229 18.88 20.37 4.01
CA SER A 229 17.47 20.38 3.61
C SER A 229 17.33 20.80 2.15
N LEU A 230 16.50 20.05 1.43
CA LEU A 230 15.94 20.48 0.15
C LEU A 230 14.68 21.30 0.41
N SER A 231 14.31 22.17 -0.51
CA SER A 231 12.91 22.64 -0.55
C SER A 231 11.99 21.48 -0.94
N LYS A 232 10.67 21.64 -0.71
CA LYS A 232 9.64 20.77 -1.29
C LYS A 232 9.83 20.67 -2.81
N GLY A 233 10.20 21.80 -3.43
CA GLY A 233 10.57 21.91 -4.82
C GLY A 233 11.75 21.00 -5.20
N GLY A 234 12.88 21.17 -4.51
CA GLY A 234 14.09 20.37 -4.68
C GLY A 234 13.85 18.87 -4.49
N ALA A 235 13.02 18.48 -3.52
CA ALA A 235 12.66 17.08 -3.28
C ALA A 235 11.91 16.46 -4.46
N LYS A 236 10.95 17.18 -5.06
CA LYS A 236 10.23 16.73 -6.26
C LYS A 236 11.12 16.68 -7.48
N ILE A 237 12.07 17.61 -7.63
CA ILE A 237 13.08 17.58 -8.69
C ILE A 237 13.92 16.30 -8.59
N LEU A 238 14.45 16.01 -7.39
CA LEU A 238 15.24 14.81 -7.13
C LEU A 238 14.43 13.52 -7.41
N GLN A 239 13.16 13.48 -6.98
CA GLN A 239 12.26 12.37 -7.23
C GLN A 239 11.96 12.20 -8.73
N GLY A 240 11.64 13.29 -9.42
CA GLY A 240 11.37 13.30 -10.86
C GLY A 240 12.57 12.81 -11.65
N PHE A 241 13.76 13.31 -11.34
CA PHE A 241 15.02 12.85 -11.94
C PHE A 241 15.26 11.35 -11.73
N GLY A 242 15.03 10.86 -10.49
CA GLY A 242 15.16 9.43 -10.16
C GLY A 242 14.19 8.52 -10.92
N GLN A 243 12.95 8.98 -11.14
CA GLN A 243 11.91 8.22 -11.85
C GLN A 243 12.06 8.25 -13.37
N TYR A 244 12.50 9.38 -13.93
CA TYR A 244 12.35 9.70 -15.35
C TYR A 244 12.93 8.64 -16.30
N VAL A 245 14.18 8.24 -16.08
CA VAL A 245 14.86 7.22 -16.92
C VAL A 245 14.16 5.87 -16.86
N SER A 246 13.77 5.44 -15.65
CA SER A 246 13.01 4.22 -15.43
C SER A 246 11.68 4.23 -16.21
N ARG A 247 11.04 5.38 -16.38
CA ARG A 247 9.77 5.50 -17.13
C ARG A 247 9.97 5.42 -18.64
N ILE A 248 11.04 6.01 -19.17
CA ILE A 248 11.40 5.86 -20.60
C ILE A 248 11.67 4.39 -20.93
N LEU A 249 12.47 3.73 -20.09
CA LEU A 249 12.81 2.33 -20.27
C LEU A 249 11.58 1.42 -20.15
N GLU A 250 10.70 1.67 -19.18
CA GLU A 250 9.43 0.96 -19.04
C GLU A 250 8.60 1.09 -20.33
N GLN A 251 8.49 2.30 -20.89
CA GLN A 251 7.75 2.55 -22.12
C GLN A 251 8.33 1.79 -23.31
N SER A 252 9.65 1.84 -23.45
CA SER A 252 10.35 1.17 -24.54
C SER A 252 10.13 -0.35 -24.46
N LEU A 253 10.19 -0.91 -23.25
CA LEU A 253 9.92 -2.34 -23.01
C LEU A 253 8.47 -2.72 -23.23
N TYR A 254 7.50 -1.87 -22.86
CA TYR A 254 6.08 -2.10 -23.11
C TYR A 254 5.80 -2.22 -24.60
N ILE A 255 6.35 -1.31 -25.41
CA ILE A 255 6.16 -1.30 -26.86
C ILE A 255 6.82 -2.52 -27.50
N ASN A 256 8.06 -2.83 -27.10
CA ASN A 256 8.84 -3.90 -27.69
C ASN A 256 8.30 -5.30 -27.32
N TYR A 257 7.96 -5.52 -26.05
CA TYR A 257 7.63 -6.85 -25.54
C TYR A 257 6.14 -7.10 -25.33
N LYS A 258 5.28 -6.07 -25.36
CA LYS A 258 3.82 -6.15 -25.17
C LYS A 258 3.42 -7.05 -23.98
N PRO A 259 3.85 -6.72 -22.74
CA PRO A 259 3.64 -7.56 -21.57
C PRO A 259 2.15 -7.82 -21.30
N TYR A 260 1.75 -9.09 -21.36
CA TYR A 260 0.35 -9.53 -21.24
C TYR A 260 -0.34 -9.03 -19.95
N LEU A 261 0.38 -9.01 -18.83
CA LEU A 261 -0.17 -8.61 -17.53
C LEU A 261 -0.31 -7.08 -17.36
N ASN A 262 0.20 -6.29 -18.31
CA ASN A 262 0.05 -4.82 -18.33
C ASN A 262 -0.96 -4.33 -19.37
N ILE A 263 -1.46 -5.20 -20.26
CA ILE A 263 -2.46 -4.86 -21.27
C ILE A 263 -3.83 -4.82 -20.60
N ASN A 264 -4.58 -3.73 -20.75
CA ASN A 264 -5.97 -3.63 -20.31
C ASN A 264 -6.85 -3.23 -21.50
N ASN A 265 -7.91 -3.98 -21.79
CA ASN A 265 -8.77 -3.78 -22.97
C ASN A 265 -7.98 -3.62 -24.28
N ASP A 266 -7.10 -4.58 -24.57
CA ASP A 266 -6.21 -4.63 -25.75
C ASP A 266 -5.26 -3.43 -25.92
N LYS A 267 -5.17 -2.56 -24.92
CA LYS A 267 -4.26 -1.41 -24.90
C LYS A 267 -3.23 -1.55 -23.78
N LEU A 268 -1.99 -1.20 -24.09
CA LEU A 268 -0.96 -1.07 -23.07
C LEU A 268 -1.36 0.04 -22.10
N LYS A 269 -1.18 -0.22 -20.80
CA LYS A 269 -1.41 0.79 -19.78
C LYS A 269 -0.53 2.01 -20.03
N ASP A 270 -1.14 3.18 -19.93
CA ASP A 270 -0.42 4.46 -19.93
C ASP A 270 0.61 4.54 -18.80
N ILE A 271 1.81 4.98 -19.14
CA ILE A 271 2.88 5.19 -18.17
C ILE A 271 2.74 6.58 -17.57
N ILE A 272 2.66 6.63 -16.24
CA ILE A 272 2.66 7.85 -15.45
C ILE A 272 4.12 8.19 -15.17
N PHE A 273 4.62 9.27 -15.78
CA PHE A 273 6.01 9.69 -15.62
C PHE A 273 6.29 10.21 -14.22
N PHE A 274 5.50 11.17 -13.75
CA PHE A 274 5.56 11.74 -12.41
C PHE A 274 4.22 11.53 -11.70
N ASN A 275 4.27 11.04 -10.47
CA ASN A 275 3.08 10.80 -9.64
C ASN A 275 2.82 11.95 -8.65
N PHE A 276 3.26 13.15 -9.01
CA PHE A 276 3.10 14.38 -8.23
C PHE A 276 2.72 15.54 -9.17
N SER A 277 2.05 16.55 -8.63
CA SER A 277 1.93 17.87 -9.24
C SER A 277 3.15 18.72 -8.90
N TRP A 278 3.46 19.70 -9.74
CA TRP A 278 4.57 20.63 -9.55
C TRP A 278 4.07 22.07 -9.62
N ASP A 279 4.58 22.93 -8.75
CA ASP A 279 4.44 24.39 -8.85
C ASP A 279 5.76 25.08 -8.51
N ALA A 280 6.12 26.13 -9.25
CA ALA A 280 7.40 26.82 -9.07
C ALA A 280 7.56 27.46 -7.67
N SER A 281 6.46 27.85 -7.01
CA SER A 281 6.50 28.40 -5.66
C SER A 281 6.98 27.39 -4.61
N GLU A 282 6.93 26.09 -4.91
CA GLU A 282 7.41 25.03 -4.01
C GLU A 282 8.94 25.06 -3.81
N MET A 283 9.68 25.77 -4.67
CA MET A 283 11.12 26.06 -4.49
C MET A 283 11.40 26.94 -3.26
N LEU A 284 10.39 27.65 -2.76
CA LEU A 284 10.49 28.51 -1.58
C LEU A 284 9.88 27.85 -0.34
N GLN A 285 9.30 26.66 -0.47
CA GLN A 285 8.65 25.93 0.60
C GLN A 285 9.64 24.93 1.20
N ASP A 286 9.76 24.92 2.52
CA ASP A 286 10.48 23.85 3.22
C ASP A 286 9.84 22.49 2.86
N LEU A 287 10.68 21.44 2.77
CA LEU A 287 10.22 20.06 2.59
C LEU A 287 9.20 19.68 3.67
N ASP A 288 9.48 20.20 4.86
CA ASP A 288 8.55 20.41 5.92
C ASP A 288 7.99 21.82 5.75
N GLU A 289 6.81 22.01 5.14
CA GLU A 289 5.86 22.84 5.88
C GLU A 289 5.92 22.21 7.27
N THR A 290 6.61 22.83 8.26
CA THR A 290 6.74 22.21 9.57
C THR A 290 5.30 22.08 10.02
N HIS A 291 4.75 20.90 9.81
CA HIS A 291 3.38 20.60 10.07
C HIS A 291 3.39 20.56 11.58
N ILE A 292 3.04 21.70 12.15
CA ILE A 292 3.02 21.88 13.58
C ILE A 292 1.71 21.24 14.01
N TYR A 293 1.82 20.03 14.54
CA TYR A 293 0.69 19.27 15.02
C TYR A 293 0.46 19.65 16.49
N GLN A 294 -0.76 20.04 16.79
CA GLN A 294 -1.18 20.57 18.06
C GLN A 294 -2.28 19.70 18.65
N ALA A 295 -2.27 19.57 19.97
CA ALA A 295 -3.36 19.00 20.74
C ALA A 295 -3.97 20.06 21.64
N TRP A 296 -5.29 20.18 21.63
CA TRP A 296 -6.04 21.21 22.34
C TRP A 296 -7.07 20.56 23.27
N LEU A 297 -7.36 21.17 24.42
CA LEU A 297 -8.47 20.72 25.30
C LEU A 297 -9.85 21.10 24.75
N ASP A 298 -9.90 22.04 23.82
CA ASP A 298 -11.12 22.58 23.28
C ASP A 298 -10.97 22.85 21.77
N LYS A 299 -12.09 22.80 21.07
CA LYS A 299 -12.16 23.03 19.62
C LYS A 299 -11.98 24.51 19.23
N GLU A 300 -12.11 25.41 20.20
CA GLU A 300 -11.98 26.85 20.00
C GLU A 300 -10.52 27.31 20.12
N ASP A 301 -9.58 26.35 20.18
CA ASP A 301 -8.13 26.58 20.24
C ASP A 301 -7.72 27.46 21.45
N LYS A 302 -8.40 27.34 22.59
CA LYS A 302 -8.12 28.18 23.78
C LYS A 302 -7.00 27.62 24.66
N THR A 303 -6.91 26.30 24.81
CA THR A 303 -5.91 25.68 25.68
C THR A 303 -5.08 24.63 24.95
N LEU A 304 -3.83 24.98 24.63
CA LEU A 304 -2.87 24.07 24.01
C LEU A 304 -2.29 23.10 25.05
N LEU A 305 -2.40 21.81 24.79
CA LEU A 305 -1.84 20.74 25.61
C LEU A 305 -0.42 20.36 25.18
N ALA A 306 -0.22 20.20 23.88
CA ALA A 306 1.04 19.74 23.32
C ALA A 306 1.17 20.22 21.87
N GLU A 307 2.41 20.44 21.45
CA GLU A 307 2.76 20.84 20.09
C GLU A 307 4.02 20.08 19.67
N ALA A 308 4.05 19.58 18.42
CA ALA A 308 5.23 18.94 17.87
C ALA A 308 5.29 19.06 16.35
N ASN A 309 6.48 18.85 15.79
CA ASN A 309 6.76 18.86 14.35
C ASN A 309 6.56 17.50 13.65
N SER A 310 6.08 16.48 14.37
CA SER A 310 5.78 15.18 13.79
C SER A 310 4.63 14.48 14.52
N PHE A 311 3.90 13.61 13.81
CA PHE A 311 2.90 12.76 14.44
C PHE A 311 3.47 11.83 15.52
N ASN A 312 4.74 11.43 15.39
CA ASN A 312 5.40 10.54 16.33
C ASN A 312 5.66 11.27 17.65
N SER A 313 6.28 12.43 17.57
CA SER A 313 6.57 13.27 18.72
C SER A 313 5.28 13.69 19.45
N LEU A 314 4.23 14.04 18.71
CA LEU A 314 2.95 14.40 19.32
C LEU A 314 2.27 13.20 19.99
N ALA A 315 2.36 12.01 19.38
CA ALA A 315 1.82 10.78 19.95
C ALA A 315 2.49 10.43 21.28
N ASP A 316 3.82 10.56 21.34
CA ASP A 316 4.61 10.29 22.53
C ASP A 316 4.29 11.27 23.67
N LEU A 317 4.17 12.57 23.37
CA LEU A 317 3.78 13.60 24.36
C LEU A 317 2.39 13.37 24.96
N LEU A 318 1.48 12.78 24.18
CA LEU A 318 0.10 12.52 24.59
C LEU A 318 -0.12 11.10 25.14
N GLY A 319 0.89 10.24 25.10
CA GLY A 319 0.75 8.83 25.50
C GLY A 319 -0.24 8.02 24.63
N ILE A 320 -0.42 8.39 23.35
CA ILE A 320 -1.32 7.71 22.41
C ILE A 320 -0.57 7.13 21.21
N SER A 321 -1.24 6.33 20.37
CA SER A 321 -0.59 5.77 19.19
C SER A 321 -0.47 6.79 18.05
N ILE A 322 0.60 6.68 17.25
CA ILE A 322 0.80 7.47 16.03
C ILE A 322 -0.38 7.35 15.07
N GLY A 323 -0.96 6.15 14.97
CA GLY A 323 -2.16 5.90 14.17
C GLY A 323 -3.36 6.69 14.68
N THR A 324 -3.52 6.82 16.00
CA THR A 324 -4.57 7.64 16.62
C THR A 324 -4.39 9.12 16.25
N VAL A 325 -3.16 9.63 16.28
CA VAL A 325 -2.86 11.02 15.90
C VAL A 325 -3.17 11.26 14.42
N ARG A 326 -2.57 10.46 13.52
CA ARG A 326 -2.79 10.57 12.06
C ARG A 326 -4.26 10.52 11.67
N ASN A 327 -4.99 9.62 12.31
CA ASN A 327 -6.39 9.43 12.02
C ASN A 327 -7.20 10.62 12.50
N ASN A 328 -6.94 11.18 13.68
CA ASN A 328 -7.81 12.21 14.25
C ASN A 328 -7.33 13.64 13.98
N MET A 329 -6.25 13.81 13.22
CA MET A 329 -5.74 15.13 12.83
C MET A 329 -6.79 15.93 12.06
N ASN A 330 -6.91 17.21 12.39
CA ASN A 330 -7.87 18.18 11.87
C ASN A 330 -9.34 17.79 12.08
N TRP A 331 -9.67 16.81 12.93
CA TRP A 331 -11.05 16.35 13.10
C TRP A 331 -11.86 17.27 14.02
N SER A 332 -13.04 17.66 13.57
CA SER A 332 -13.94 18.51 14.35
C SER A 332 -14.57 17.84 15.57
N LYS A 333 -14.36 16.53 15.80
CA LYS A 333 -14.83 15.80 16.98
C LYS A 333 -13.66 15.48 17.91
N GLY A 334 -13.89 15.65 19.21
CA GLY A 334 -12.90 15.38 20.24
C GLY A 334 -12.60 13.89 20.38
N LEU A 335 -11.34 13.58 20.66
CA LEU A 335 -10.83 12.26 20.98
C LEU A 335 -10.73 12.12 22.49
N GLU A 336 -11.31 11.06 23.06
CA GLU A 336 -11.12 10.73 24.47
C GLU A 336 -9.74 10.12 24.71
N VAL A 337 -8.95 10.75 25.56
CA VAL A 337 -7.64 10.27 26.03
C VAL A 337 -7.67 10.18 27.55
N THR A 338 -7.07 9.12 28.09
CA THR A 338 -6.99 8.93 29.54
C THR A 338 -5.60 9.37 29.98
N ASP A 339 -5.53 10.30 30.93
CA ASP A 339 -4.26 10.76 31.49
C ASP A 339 -3.63 9.71 32.42
N ASP A 340 -2.39 9.96 32.85
CA ASP A 340 -1.63 9.08 33.74
C ASP A 340 -2.28 8.86 35.12
N LYS A 341 -3.31 9.65 35.45
CA LYS A 341 -4.10 9.56 36.68
C LYS A 341 -5.43 8.84 36.48
N GLY A 342 -5.69 8.29 35.28
CA GLY A 342 -6.90 7.54 34.95
C GLY A 342 -8.11 8.42 34.62
N LYS A 343 -7.94 9.73 34.46
CA LYS A 343 -9.03 10.66 34.11
C LYS A 343 -9.13 10.77 32.58
N THR A 344 -10.33 10.53 32.06
CA THR A 344 -10.62 10.71 30.63
C THR A 344 -10.90 12.18 30.32
N ILE A 345 -10.17 12.74 29.36
CA ILE A 345 -10.33 14.09 28.84
C ILE A 345 -10.54 14.04 27.32
N ALA A 346 -11.37 14.92 26.79
CA ALA A 346 -11.52 15.09 25.34
C ALA A 346 -10.43 16.05 24.83
N ILE A 347 -9.70 15.64 23.80
CA ILE A 347 -8.68 16.45 23.14
C ILE A 347 -8.97 16.59 21.65
N TYR A 348 -8.51 17.66 21.04
CA TYR A 348 -8.67 17.95 19.62
C TYR A 348 -7.29 18.06 18.97
N LEU A 349 -7.09 17.35 17.86
CA LEU A 349 -5.81 17.33 17.15
C LEU A 349 -5.92 18.18 15.89
N LYS A 350 -5.04 19.17 15.75
CA LYS A 350 -5.05 20.12 14.64
C LYS A 350 -3.65 20.36 14.11
N GLU A 351 -3.52 20.46 12.81
CA GLU A 351 -2.33 20.95 12.15
C GLU A 351 -2.43 22.47 12.00
N LYS A 352 -1.38 23.17 12.37
CA LYS A 352 -1.36 24.63 12.40
C LYS A 352 -1.59 25.19 11.00
N GLY A 353 -2.61 26.04 10.87
CA GLY A 353 -3.01 26.65 9.59
C GLY A 353 -4.09 25.88 8.83
N GLU A 354 -4.38 24.63 9.23
CA GLU A 354 -5.39 23.81 8.59
C GLU A 354 -6.81 24.05 9.13
N SER A 355 -7.80 23.82 8.28
CA SER A 355 -9.22 23.92 8.64
C SER A 355 -9.73 22.62 9.27
N TRP A 356 -10.70 22.74 10.19
CA TRP A 356 -11.38 21.59 10.75
C TRP A 356 -12.14 20.84 9.66
N ARG A 357 -11.88 19.53 9.54
CA ARG A 357 -12.70 18.66 8.71
C ARG A 357 -13.90 18.13 9.47
N ILE A 358 -15.02 18.10 8.77
CA ILE A 358 -16.31 17.60 9.28
C ILE A 358 -16.46 16.11 8.89
N GLU A 359 -15.92 15.74 7.74
CA GLU A 359 -15.96 14.38 7.21
C GLU A 359 -14.85 13.50 7.79
N GLN A 360 -15.17 12.23 7.95
CA GLN A 360 -14.24 11.22 8.44
C GLN A 360 -13.30 10.79 7.30
N LEU A 361 -11.98 10.75 7.53
CA LEU A 361 -11.02 10.23 6.54
C LEU A 361 -11.32 8.75 6.25
N ASN A 362 -11.20 8.30 5.00
CA ASN A 362 -11.28 6.86 4.69
C ASN A 362 -10.20 6.04 5.41
N SER A 363 -9.10 6.69 5.82
CA SER A 363 -8.00 6.12 6.61
C SER A 363 -8.16 6.29 8.12
N GLN A 364 -9.08 7.16 8.59
CA GLN A 364 -9.47 7.10 10.00
C GLN A 364 -9.93 5.70 10.26
N LEU A 365 -9.32 5.06 11.26
CA LEU A 365 -9.91 3.87 11.86
C LEU A 365 -11.35 4.26 12.21
N LYS A 366 -12.29 3.83 11.35
CA LYS A 366 -13.71 3.79 11.68
C LYS A 366 -13.80 3.28 13.11
N PRO A 367 -14.57 3.88 14.02
CA PRO A 367 -14.63 3.50 15.43
C PRO A 367 -14.76 1.97 15.59
N LYS A 368 -13.63 1.25 15.73
CA LYS A 368 -13.51 -0.21 15.51
C LYS A 368 -14.52 -0.82 14.53
N ASP A 369 -14.91 -0.08 13.49
CA ASP A 369 -15.94 -0.49 12.54
C ASP A 369 -15.27 -0.96 11.28
N LYS A 370 -14.74 -2.17 11.45
CA LYS A 370 -14.56 -3.22 10.45
C LYS A 370 -13.73 -2.75 9.24
N TYR A 371 -12.44 -3.10 9.31
CA TYR A 371 -11.58 -3.31 8.13
C TYR A 371 -12.40 -3.91 6.97
N PRO A 372 -12.12 -3.53 5.71
CA PRO A 372 -12.79 -4.14 4.56
C PRO A 372 -12.69 -5.67 4.69
N LEU A 373 -13.85 -6.31 4.81
CA LEU A 373 -13.98 -7.74 4.95
C LEU A 373 -13.46 -8.36 3.64
N ILE A 374 -12.61 -9.39 3.72
CA ILE A 374 -12.29 -10.16 2.51
C ILE A 374 -13.59 -10.83 2.07
N GLU A 375 -14.09 -10.46 0.91
CA GLU A 375 -15.06 -11.30 0.20
C GLU A 375 -14.33 -12.59 -0.18
N LEU A 376 -14.76 -13.70 0.42
CA LEU A 376 -14.32 -15.02 -0.02
C LEU A 376 -14.89 -15.22 -1.43
N LYS A 377 -14.21 -16.01 -2.28
CA LYS A 377 -14.56 -16.22 -3.70
C LYS A 377 -16.06 -16.45 -3.97
N SER A 378 -16.82 -16.98 -3.02
CA SER A 378 -18.25 -17.28 -3.14
C SER A 378 -19.11 -16.92 -1.92
N LYS A 379 -18.55 -16.31 -0.86
CA LYS A 379 -19.25 -16.08 0.42
C LYS A 379 -18.81 -14.80 1.12
N SER A 380 -19.76 -14.06 1.65
CA SER A 380 -19.54 -13.00 2.62
C SER A 380 -19.13 -13.60 3.97
N LEU A 381 -18.43 -12.82 4.81
CA LEU A 381 -18.15 -13.23 6.20
C LEU A 381 -19.44 -13.38 7.03
N TYR A 382 -20.55 -12.77 6.62
CA TYR A 382 -21.88 -12.97 7.23
C TYR A 382 -22.54 -14.31 6.84
N ASP A 383 -22.03 -15.00 5.84
CA ASP A 383 -22.50 -16.34 5.46
C ASP A 383 -21.81 -17.46 6.26
N LEU A 384 -20.88 -17.10 7.16
CA LEU A 384 -20.15 -18.02 8.00
C LEU A 384 -21.01 -18.50 9.17
N ILE A 385 -20.86 -19.77 9.55
CA ILE A 385 -21.61 -20.34 10.67
C ILE A 385 -21.28 -19.57 11.96
N PRO A 386 -22.28 -18.98 12.64
CA PRO A 386 -22.11 -18.33 13.92
C PRO A 386 -21.31 -19.16 14.94
N GLY A 387 -20.35 -18.53 15.61
CA GLY A 387 -19.52 -19.17 16.63
C GLY A 387 -18.39 -20.07 16.12
N LYS A 388 -18.33 -20.41 14.82
CA LYS A 388 -17.24 -21.19 14.23
C LYS A 388 -16.06 -20.30 13.82
N ILE A 389 -14.90 -20.93 13.66
CA ILE A 389 -13.66 -20.32 13.21
C ILE A 389 -13.22 -20.94 11.89
N TYR A 390 -12.97 -20.11 10.89
CA TYR A 390 -12.55 -20.56 9.56
C TYR A 390 -11.07 -20.26 9.36
N ALA A 391 -10.32 -21.23 8.83
CA ALA A 391 -8.97 -21.02 8.32
C ALA A 391 -9.01 -21.04 6.79
N ILE A 392 -8.56 -19.95 6.18
CA ILE A 392 -8.59 -19.76 4.73
C ILE A 392 -7.15 -19.66 4.24
N TYR A 393 -6.80 -20.41 3.20
CA TYR A 393 -5.50 -20.26 2.56
C TYR A 393 -5.38 -18.86 1.95
N ILE A 394 -4.37 -18.10 2.36
CA ILE A 394 -4.21 -16.73 1.84
C ILE A 394 -3.87 -16.72 0.35
N GLU A 395 -3.28 -17.81 -0.16
CA GLU A 395 -2.84 -17.94 -1.55
C GLU A 395 -4.02 -18.16 -2.51
N THR A 396 -5.03 -18.93 -2.11
CA THR A 396 -6.15 -19.34 -2.97
C THR A 396 -7.50 -18.74 -2.56
N LEU A 397 -7.58 -18.19 -1.35
CA LEU A 397 -8.79 -17.75 -0.66
C LEU A 397 -9.83 -18.87 -0.43
N GLU A 398 -9.37 -20.12 -0.38
CA GLU A 398 -10.21 -21.29 -0.12
C GLU A 398 -10.24 -21.66 1.36
N ILE A 399 -11.40 -22.12 1.83
CA ILE A 399 -11.58 -22.60 3.21
C ILE A 399 -10.85 -23.93 3.36
N LYS A 400 -9.81 -23.96 4.21
CA LYS A 400 -9.09 -25.19 4.57
C LYS A 400 -9.77 -25.97 5.68
N GLY A 401 -10.35 -25.27 6.65
CA GLY A 401 -10.98 -25.93 7.79
C GLY A 401 -11.90 -25.01 8.58
N ILE A 402 -12.81 -25.63 9.31
CA ILE A 402 -13.81 -25.01 10.19
C ILE A 402 -13.62 -25.62 11.57
N TYR A 403 -13.50 -24.80 12.61
CA TYR A 403 -13.12 -25.20 13.95
C TYR A 403 -14.04 -24.58 15.00
N ASP A 404 -14.19 -25.22 16.15
CA ASP A 404 -15.05 -24.75 17.24
C ASP A 404 -14.38 -23.69 18.11
N ASN A 405 -13.05 -23.75 18.21
CA ASN A 405 -12.30 -22.87 19.10
C ASN A 405 -10.84 -22.69 18.66
N GLN A 406 -10.15 -21.72 19.27
CA GLN A 406 -8.77 -21.36 18.92
C GLN A 406 -7.77 -22.50 19.16
N ARG A 407 -8.01 -23.33 20.20
CA ARG A 407 -7.14 -24.45 20.55
C ARG A 407 -7.22 -25.54 19.49
N GLU A 408 -8.42 -25.88 19.07
CA GLU A 408 -8.64 -26.85 17.99
C GLU A 408 -8.02 -26.38 16.68
N LEU A 409 -8.25 -25.12 16.29
CA LEU A 409 -7.64 -24.52 15.11
C LEU A 409 -6.11 -24.62 15.17
N TRP A 410 -5.49 -24.23 16.29
CA TRP A 410 -4.03 -24.23 16.41
C TRP A 410 -3.43 -25.63 16.31
N ASN A 411 -4.02 -26.60 17.02
CA ASN A 411 -3.55 -27.99 17.02
C ASN A 411 -3.61 -28.62 15.62
N ASN A 412 -4.64 -28.32 14.84
CA ASN A 412 -4.79 -28.89 13.50
C ASN A 412 -3.83 -28.25 12.49
N LEU A 413 -3.52 -26.96 12.64
CA LEU A 413 -2.61 -26.25 11.72
C LEU A 413 -1.14 -26.33 12.14
N ASN A 414 -0.85 -26.72 13.38
CA ASN A 414 0.49 -26.93 13.93
C ASN A 414 0.54 -28.25 14.71
N PRO A 415 0.47 -29.39 14.02
CA PRO A 415 0.42 -30.70 14.68
C PRO A 415 1.65 -31.02 15.53
N ASN A 416 2.81 -30.43 15.23
CA ASN A 416 4.05 -30.68 15.96
C ASN A 416 4.30 -29.68 17.11
N ASP A 417 3.58 -28.55 17.14
CA ASP A 417 3.66 -27.55 18.22
C ASP A 417 2.92 -28.01 19.49
N SER A 418 3.67 -28.68 20.36
CA SER A 418 3.18 -29.23 21.63
C SER A 418 3.63 -28.44 22.87
N GLU A 419 4.62 -27.55 22.75
CA GLU A 419 5.28 -26.89 23.88
C GLU A 419 4.29 -26.04 24.70
N TRP A 420 3.38 -25.34 24.02
CA TRP A 420 2.41 -24.47 24.68
C TRP A 420 1.39 -25.22 25.54
N LYS A 421 1.16 -26.52 25.29
CA LYS A 421 0.23 -27.35 26.06
C LYS A 421 0.69 -27.55 27.51
N ASN A 422 1.98 -27.36 27.77
CA ASN A 422 2.56 -27.47 29.10
C ASN A 422 2.41 -26.20 29.94
N TYR A 423 1.94 -25.08 29.34
CA TYR A 423 1.73 -23.84 30.07
C TYR A 423 0.48 -23.90 30.97
N PRO A 424 0.41 -23.11 32.06
CA PRO A 424 -0.83 -22.87 32.79
C PRO A 424 -1.93 -22.32 31.87
N LEU A 425 -3.21 -22.65 32.14
CA LEU A 425 -4.36 -22.28 31.29
C LEU A 425 -4.44 -20.79 30.93
N SER A 426 -4.07 -19.89 31.85
CA SER A 426 -4.03 -18.44 31.59
C SER A 426 -2.98 -18.06 30.54
N LYS A 427 -1.78 -18.65 30.62
CA LYS A 427 -0.70 -18.47 29.64
C LYS A 427 -1.05 -19.11 28.30
N GLN A 428 -1.73 -20.27 28.29
CA GLN A 428 -2.23 -20.89 27.06
C GLN A 428 -3.24 -19.98 26.34
N ARG A 429 -4.17 -19.36 27.06
CA ARG A 429 -5.12 -18.40 26.48
C ARG A 429 -4.42 -17.19 25.89
N ASN A 430 -3.50 -16.58 26.63
CA ASN A 430 -2.72 -15.45 26.13
C ASN A 430 -1.87 -15.83 24.90
N PHE A 431 -1.29 -17.03 24.88
CA PHE A 431 -0.54 -17.53 23.72
C PHE A 431 -1.44 -17.61 22.47
N LEU A 432 -2.60 -18.26 22.58
CA LEU A 432 -3.54 -18.40 21.47
C LEU A 432 -4.12 -17.05 21.03
N ASP A 433 -4.49 -16.18 21.98
CA ASP A 433 -5.01 -14.84 21.65
C ASP A 433 -3.97 -13.98 20.93
N ASN A 434 -2.69 -14.08 21.30
CA ASN A 434 -1.60 -13.37 20.63
C ASN A 434 -1.24 -13.93 19.24
N ARG A 435 -1.60 -15.17 18.94
CA ARG A 435 -1.29 -15.84 17.66
C ARG A 435 -2.48 -15.90 16.70
N ILE A 436 -3.70 -15.92 17.24
CA ILE A 436 -4.95 -16.16 16.52
C ILE A 436 -5.98 -15.10 16.91
N GLY A 437 -6.31 -15.00 18.21
CA GLY A 437 -7.45 -14.24 18.72
C GLY A 437 -7.48 -12.77 18.29
N ARG A 438 -6.33 -12.09 18.39
CA ARG A 438 -6.17 -10.70 17.98
C ARG A 438 -6.13 -10.47 16.47
N TYR A 439 -6.18 -11.54 15.68
CA TYR A 439 -6.11 -11.50 14.22
C TYR A 439 -7.37 -12.02 13.54
N PHE A 440 -8.45 -12.29 14.28
CA PHE A 440 -9.72 -12.67 13.65
C PHE A 440 -10.25 -11.56 12.74
N ASN A 441 -10.60 -11.96 11.53
CA ASN A 441 -11.03 -11.09 10.44
C ASN A 441 -9.97 -10.05 10.04
N LEU A 442 -8.70 -10.24 10.43
CA LEU A 442 -7.59 -9.37 10.11
C LEU A 442 -6.57 -10.10 9.22
N ILE A 443 -6.31 -9.53 8.04
CA ILE A 443 -5.21 -9.99 7.20
C ILE A 443 -3.93 -9.39 7.74
N LYS A 444 -3.06 -10.24 8.29
CA LYS A 444 -1.68 -9.85 8.56
C LYS A 444 -0.91 -9.84 7.23
N PRO A 445 -0.03 -8.87 6.94
CA PRO A 445 0.87 -8.93 5.79
C PRO A 445 1.68 -10.23 5.82
N GLY A 446 1.60 -11.02 4.75
CA GLY A 446 2.19 -12.37 4.70
C GLY A 446 1.41 -13.47 5.44
N GLY A 447 0.18 -13.18 5.89
CA GLY A 447 -0.74 -14.07 6.61
C GLY A 447 -0.22 -14.56 7.97
N ILE A 448 -0.95 -15.50 8.56
CA ILE A 448 -0.54 -16.18 9.78
C ILE A 448 0.11 -17.49 9.37
N SER A 449 1.45 -17.53 9.46
CA SER A 449 2.23 -18.73 9.20
C SER A 449 1.98 -19.77 10.28
N THR A 450 1.71 -20.99 9.82
CA THR A 450 1.57 -22.22 10.60
C THR A 450 2.38 -23.32 9.92
N GLU A 451 2.50 -24.49 10.55
CA GLU A 451 3.18 -25.64 9.93
C GLU A 451 2.53 -26.07 8.60
N LEU A 452 1.20 -25.97 8.49
CA LEU A 452 0.45 -26.38 7.29
C LEU A 452 0.32 -25.28 6.21
N GLY A 453 0.97 -24.13 6.40
CA GLY A 453 0.99 -23.03 5.44
C GLY A 453 0.57 -21.68 6.03
N VAL A 454 0.15 -20.78 5.15
CA VAL A 454 -0.16 -19.40 5.49
C VAL A 454 -1.66 -19.15 5.40
N PHE A 455 -2.25 -18.73 6.52
CA PHE A 455 -3.70 -18.65 6.65
C PHE A 455 -4.19 -17.25 7.03
N TYR A 456 -5.42 -16.96 6.61
CA TYR A 456 -6.29 -15.93 7.15
C TYR A 456 -7.32 -16.59 8.05
N PHE A 457 -7.49 -16.09 9.27
CA PHE A 457 -8.48 -16.61 10.22
C PHE A 457 -9.67 -15.68 10.31
N CYS A 458 -10.87 -16.22 10.10
CA CYS A 458 -12.09 -15.42 10.17
C CYS A 458 -13.22 -16.10 10.95
N LYS A 459 -14.20 -15.28 11.32
CA LYS A 459 -15.43 -15.62 12.02
C LYS A 459 -16.58 -14.77 11.48
N HIS A 460 -17.79 -15.23 11.75
CA HIS A 460 -18.96 -14.38 11.63
C HIS A 460 -18.75 -13.05 12.39
N PRO A 461 -18.97 -11.88 11.77
CA PRO A 461 -18.65 -10.58 12.36
C PRO A 461 -19.26 -10.30 13.73
N ASP A 462 -20.44 -10.86 14.03
CA ASP A 462 -21.14 -10.68 15.32
C ASP A 462 -20.53 -11.49 16.47
N TYR A 463 -19.61 -12.42 16.15
CA TYR A 463 -18.94 -13.30 17.10
C TYR A 463 -17.47 -12.90 17.32
N LEU A 464 -17.11 -11.68 16.93
CA LEU A 464 -15.80 -11.11 17.21
C LEU A 464 -15.68 -10.70 18.69
N PRO A 465 -14.47 -10.85 19.29
CA PRO A 465 -14.20 -10.35 20.64
C PRO A 465 -14.51 -8.84 20.74
N GLY A 466 -15.31 -8.44 21.73
CA GLY A 466 -15.70 -7.04 21.94
C GLY A 466 -16.88 -6.54 21.09
N LYS A 467 -17.36 -7.32 20.10
CA LYS A 467 -18.62 -7.10 19.38
C LYS A 467 -19.65 -8.20 19.61
N THR A 468 -19.34 -9.14 20.49
CA THR A 468 -20.26 -10.17 20.93
C THR A 468 -21.46 -9.46 21.55
N ILE A 469 -22.57 -9.40 20.80
CA ILE A 469 -23.85 -8.96 21.32
C ILE A 469 -24.07 -9.79 22.59
N LYS A 470 -24.41 -9.10 23.69
CA LYS A 470 -24.72 -9.71 24.99
C LYS A 470 -25.51 -10.99 24.76
N ALA A 471 -25.16 -12.05 25.50
CA ALA A 471 -25.79 -13.36 25.42
C ALA A 471 -27.29 -13.25 25.17
N SER A 472 -27.80 -14.00 24.19
CA SER A 472 -29.22 -14.04 23.81
C SER A 472 -30.12 -14.09 25.05
N GLY A 473 -31.23 -13.35 25.01
CA GLY A 473 -32.15 -13.29 26.13
C GLY A 473 -32.72 -14.65 26.51
N LEU A 474 -33.26 -14.75 27.72
CA LEU A 474 -33.90 -15.97 28.23
C LEU A 474 -35.31 -15.66 28.68
N PHE A 475 -36.24 -16.55 28.35
CA PHE A 475 -37.57 -16.56 28.95
C PHE A 475 -37.62 -17.60 30.07
N ALA A 476 -38.16 -17.24 31.22
CA ALA A 476 -38.40 -18.13 32.35
C ALA A 476 -39.89 -18.38 32.49
N VAL A 477 -40.32 -19.63 32.38
CA VAL A 477 -41.69 -20.11 32.51
C VAL A 477 -41.87 -20.77 33.87
N ASP A 478 -42.74 -20.21 34.69
CA ASP A 478 -43.27 -20.91 35.86
C ASP A 478 -44.26 -21.98 35.39
N THR A 479 -43.92 -23.24 35.65
CA THR A 479 -44.71 -24.38 35.16
C THR A 479 -46.01 -24.60 35.94
N LEU A 480 -46.16 -24.01 37.13
CA LEU A 480 -47.37 -24.12 37.94
C LEU A 480 -48.41 -23.05 37.55
N THR A 481 -47.94 -21.83 37.28
CA THR A 481 -48.80 -20.68 36.97
C THR A 481 -48.94 -20.40 35.47
N GLY A 482 -48.00 -20.87 34.65
CA GLY A 482 -47.91 -20.56 33.22
C GLY A 482 -47.36 -19.16 32.94
N LEU A 483 -46.90 -18.44 33.96
CA LEU A 483 -46.35 -17.09 33.81
C LEU A 483 -44.92 -17.16 33.25
N THR A 484 -44.64 -16.32 32.28
CA THR A 484 -43.34 -16.21 31.63
C THR A 484 -42.71 -14.84 31.87
N ARG A 485 -41.43 -14.80 32.22
CA ARG A 485 -40.66 -13.57 32.41
C ARG A 485 -39.44 -13.51 31.49
N TYR A 486 -39.18 -12.37 30.87
CA TYR A 486 -38.01 -12.15 30.01
C TYR A 486 -36.81 -11.57 30.77
N TYR A 487 -35.63 -12.11 30.50
CA TYR A 487 -34.33 -11.66 30.99
C TYR A 487 -33.42 -11.30 29.82
N ALA A 488 -32.96 -10.04 29.79
CA ALA A 488 -32.08 -9.53 28.73
C ALA A 488 -30.67 -10.15 28.75
N ASN A 489 -30.32 -10.87 29.81
CA ASN A 489 -29.10 -11.66 29.86
C ASN A 489 -29.21 -12.84 30.83
N ASN A 490 -28.41 -13.87 30.57
CA ASN A 490 -28.44 -15.13 31.34
C ASN A 490 -28.03 -14.98 32.81
N SER A 491 -27.24 -13.96 33.14
CA SER A 491 -26.83 -13.69 34.53
C SER A 491 -27.96 -13.16 35.41
N GLN A 492 -29.00 -12.55 34.83
CA GLN A 492 -30.17 -12.09 35.57
C GLN A 492 -31.11 -13.24 35.97
N ALA A 493 -31.07 -14.37 35.26
CA ALA A 493 -31.91 -15.53 35.50
C ALA A 493 -31.40 -16.46 36.62
N GLY A 494 -30.13 -16.31 37.04
CA GLY A 494 -29.55 -17.04 38.17
C GLY A 494 -28.02 -17.15 38.10
N ASP A 495 -27.44 -17.83 39.10
CA ASP A 495 -25.99 -18.12 39.14
C ASP A 495 -25.49 -18.78 37.83
N ARG A 496 -24.35 -18.25 37.34
CA ARG A 496 -23.66 -18.71 36.13
C ARG A 496 -23.38 -20.21 36.11
N GLY A 497 -23.08 -20.82 37.26
CA GLY A 497 -22.82 -22.26 37.38
C GLY A 497 -24.07 -23.12 37.12
N THR A 498 -25.23 -22.62 37.50
CA THR A 498 -26.53 -23.29 37.29
C THR A 498 -27.00 -23.19 35.83
N VAL A 499 -26.81 -22.02 35.22
CA VAL A 499 -27.13 -21.80 33.79
C VAL A 499 -26.23 -22.64 32.89
N ARG A 500 -24.93 -22.71 33.20
CA ARG A 500 -23.94 -23.40 32.36
C ARG A 500 -24.09 -24.92 32.38
N ARG A 501 -24.48 -25.52 33.52
CA ARG A 501 -24.68 -26.97 33.66
C ARG A 501 -25.87 -27.51 32.87
N ASN A 502 -26.87 -26.67 32.58
CA ASN A 502 -28.14 -27.10 32.00
C ASN A 502 -28.35 -26.62 30.55
N ARG A 503 -27.31 -26.02 29.93
CA ARG A 503 -27.39 -25.39 28.60
C ARG A 503 -27.55 -26.40 27.44
N ASN A 504 -27.19 -27.66 27.65
CA ASN A 504 -27.14 -28.67 26.58
C ASN A 504 -28.53 -29.23 26.20
N ASN A 505 -29.58 -28.97 26.98
CA ASN A 505 -30.92 -29.54 26.77
C ASN A 505 -31.97 -28.51 26.31
N ASN A 506 -31.55 -27.29 25.92
CA ASN A 506 -32.41 -26.17 25.52
C ASN A 506 -33.53 -25.78 26.50
N THR A 507 -33.51 -26.34 27.72
CA THR A 507 -34.39 -26.02 28.84
C THR A 507 -33.58 -26.10 30.13
N ILE A 508 -33.78 -25.15 31.05
CA ILE A 508 -33.10 -25.11 32.36
C ILE A 508 -34.18 -25.24 33.42
N THR A 509 -34.05 -26.06 34.47
CA THR A 509 -35.00 -26.06 35.60
C THR A 509 -34.29 -25.61 36.87
N LYS A 510 -34.81 -24.56 37.54
CA LYS A 510 -34.32 -24.10 38.85
C LYS A 510 -35.50 -23.63 39.69
N ASN A 511 -35.60 -24.09 40.93
CA ASN A 511 -36.69 -23.72 41.87
C ASN A 511 -38.11 -23.90 41.28
N GLY A 512 -38.34 -24.94 40.45
CA GLY A 512 -39.63 -25.20 39.79
C GLY A 512 -39.91 -24.37 38.52
N ILE A 513 -39.02 -23.45 38.15
CA ILE A 513 -39.14 -22.58 36.96
C ILE A 513 -38.29 -23.14 35.82
N LYS A 514 -38.88 -23.24 34.63
CA LYS A 514 -38.21 -23.70 33.40
C LYS A 514 -37.77 -22.52 32.53
N TYR A 515 -36.50 -22.41 32.18
CA TYR A 515 -35.98 -21.36 31.31
C TYR A 515 -35.75 -21.89 29.89
N ILE A 516 -36.15 -21.12 28.89
CA ILE A 516 -36.06 -21.43 27.46
C ILE A 516 -35.33 -20.27 26.75
N ASN A 517 -34.50 -20.61 25.77
CA ASN A 517 -33.82 -19.63 24.92
C ASN A 517 -34.84 -18.78 24.14
N GLU A 518 -34.59 -17.48 24.02
CA GLU A 518 -35.43 -16.52 23.28
C GLU A 518 -35.80 -17.01 21.88
N ASP A 519 -34.82 -17.45 21.09
CA ASP A 519 -35.05 -17.91 19.71
C ASP A 519 -35.99 -19.14 19.67
N VAL A 520 -35.87 -20.03 20.65
CA VAL A 520 -36.72 -21.23 20.77
C VAL A 520 -38.11 -20.87 21.27
N PHE A 521 -38.20 -19.92 22.20
CA PHE A 521 -39.47 -19.47 22.77
C PHE A 521 -40.31 -18.71 21.73
N ILE A 522 -39.74 -17.74 21.03
CA ILE A 522 -40.43 -16.97 19.97
C ILE A 522 -40.90 -17.91 18.85
N LYS A 523 -40.12 -18.95 18.51
CA LYS A 523 -40.52 -19.97 17.53
C LYS A 523 -41.82 -20.69 17.92
N HIS A 524 -42.04 -20.97 19.20
CA HIS A 524 -43.25 -21.68 19.66
C HIS A 524 -44.37 -20.72 20.09
N PHE A 525 -44.04 -19.47 20.42
CA PHE A 525 -44.95 -18.45 20.91
C PHE A 525 -44.73 -17.11 20.17
N PRO A 526 -45.03 -17.03 18.86
CA PRO A 526 -44.66 -15.90 18.01
C PRO A 526 -45.36 -14.57 18.35
N ALA A 527 -46.44 -14.61 19.14
CA ALA A 527 -47.18 -13.42 19.57
C ALA A 527 -46.59 -12.74 20.83
N ALA A 528 -45.50 -13.25 21.40
CA ALA A 528 -44.87 -12.68 22.58
C ALA A 528 -43.96 -11.49 22.22
N GLU A 529 -44.36 -10.25 22.54
CA GLU A 529 -43.48 -9.07 22.43
C GLU A 529 -42.58 -8.95 23.67
N ALA A 530 -41.26 -8.95 23.46
CA ALA A 530 -40.27 -8.95 24.55
C ALA A 530 -40.02 -7.54 25.12
N LYS A 531 -40.33 -7.33 26.40
CA LYS A 531 -39.83 -6.19 27.19
C LYS A 531 -39.20 -6.72 28.48
N VAL A 532 -38.08 -6.12 28.89
CA VAL A 532 -37.36 -6.53 30.12
C VAL A 532 -38.29 -6.41 31.32
N GLY A 533 -38.48 -7.52 32.04
CA GLY A 533 -39.38 -7.59 33.19
C GLY A 533 -40.87 -7.79 32.86
N ALA A 534 -41.24 -7.94 31.58
CA ALA A 534 -42.62 -8.26 31.21
C ALA A 534 -43.02 -9.66 31.71
N GLU A 535 -44.25 -9.76 32.22
CA GLU A 535 -44.89 -11.03 32.55
C GLU A 535 -45.96 -11.37 31.51
N LEU A 536 -45.83 -12.54 30.90
CA LEU A 536 -46.75 -13.05 29.90
C LEU A 536 -47.41 -14.31 30.45
N LYS A 537 -48.74 -14.35 30.48
CA LYS A 537 -49.46 -15.57 30.87
C LYS A 537 -49.64 -16.46 29.65
N LEU A 538 -48.99 -17.63 29.66
CA LEU A 538 -49.24 -18.66 28.66
C LEU A 538 -50.62 -19.26 28.92
N ASN A 539 -51.49 -19.28 27.92
CA ASN A 539 -52.76 -19.99 28.02
C ASN A 539 -52.49 -21.48 28.25
N ARG A 540 -53.13 -22.08 29.26
CA ARG A 540 -52.92 -23.47 29.71
C ARG A 540 -53.25 -24.57 28.67
N GLY A 541 -53.53 -24.22 27.41
CA GLY A 541 -54.04 -25.12 26.38
C GLY A 541 -53.03 -25.62 25.34
N THR A 542 -51.77 -25.18 25.36
CA THR A 542 -50.79 -25.54 24.32
C THR A 542 -49.50 -26.08 24.91
N VAL A 543 -49.55 -27.32 25.40
CA VAL A 543 -48.36 -28.16 25.52
C VAL A 543 -48.72 -29.54 24.97
N HIS A 544 -48.28 -29.80 23.73
CA HIS A 544 -48.09 -31.15 23.19
C HIS A 544 -46.60 -31.33 22.90
#